data_AF-A0A0M8WZ04-F1
#
_entry.id   AF-A0A0M8WZ04-F1
#
_cell.length_a   1.000
_cell.length_b   1.000
_cell.length_c   1.000
_cell.angle_alpha   90.00
_cell.angle_beta   90.00
_cell.angle_gamma   90.00
#
_symmetry.space_group_name_H-M   'P 1'
#
loop_
_entity.id
_entity.type
_entity.pdbx_description
1 polymer ?
#
loop_
_entity_poly.entity_id
_entity_poly.type
_entity_poly.pdbx_seq_one_letter_code
_entity_poly.pdbx_strand_id
1 'polypeptide(L)'
;MTGFAVAATDGTIGHVDREAAPHAMRHLVVDTGVWVFGRSVLVPAGVVTGVDTQGRKITLACSRADAKAAPRFQTDSETRDREYLKAVGDYYDRLPPRETATV
;
A
#
# COMPACT_ATOMS: atom_id res chain seq x y z
N MET A 1 2.01 -11.07 8.55
CA MET A 1 2.74 -9.81 8.27
C MET A 1 2.16 -8.61 9.03
N THR A 2 1.13 -8.79 9.84
CA THR A 2 0.58 -7.76 10.73
C THR A 2 1.66 -7.15 11.64
N GLY A 3 1.69 -5.82 11.74
CA GLY A 3 2.66 -5.06 12.54
C GLY A 3 3.98 -4.72 11.83
N PHE A 4 4.17 -5.11 10.56
CA PHE A 4 5.37 -4.75 9.81
C PHE A 4 5.39 -3.27 9.48
N ALA A 5 6.54 -2.62 9.58
CA ALA A 5 6.73 -1.23 9.20
C ALA A 5 6.72 -1.10 7.67
N VAL A 6 5.87 -0.24 7.12
CA VAL A 6 5.75 -0.01 5.69
C VAL A 6 6.53 1.24 5.31
N ALA A 7 7.55 1.06 4.49
CA ALA A 7 8.36 2.13 3.94
C ALA A 7 8.06 2.33 2.46
N ALA A 8 7.78 3.59 2.13
CA ALA A 8 7.86 4.10 0.78
C ALA A 8 9.33 4.38 0.39
N THR A 9 9.53 4.66 -0.89
CA THR A 9 10.82 5.10 -1.45
C THR A 9 11.36 6.38 -0.80
N ASP A 10 10.47 7.26 -0.36
CA ASP A 10 10.79 8.58 0.21
C ASP A 10 10.74 8.61 1.75
N GLY A 11 10.33 7.52 2.39
CA GLY A 11 10.26 7.44 3.85
C GLY A 11 9.22 6.45 4.37
N THR A 12 9.09 6.34 5.69
CA THR A 12 8.14 5.41 6.31
C THR A 12 6.71 5.90 6.15
N ILE A 13 5.81 5.10 5.59
CA ILE A 13 4.37 5.40 5.50
C ILE A 13 3.70 5.18 6.85
N GLY A 14 3.89 3.99 7.44
CA GLY A 14 3.16 3.53 8.61
C GLY A 14 3.39 2.06 8.91
N HIS A 15 2.39 1.33 9.40
CA HIS A 15 2.51 -0.09 9.76
C HIS A 15 1.36 -0.92 9.18
N VAL A 16 1.60 -2.19 8.87
CA VAL A 16 0.55 -3.12 8.42
C VAL A 16 -0.43 -3.36 9.57
N ASP A 17 -1.67 -2.89 9.39
CA ASP A 17 -2.79 -3.13 10.32
C ASP A 17 -3.38 -4.53 10.13
N ARG A 18 -3.62 -4.94 8.89
CA ARG A 18 -3.99 -6.33 8.56
C ARG A 18 -3.60 -6.70 7.13
N GLU A 19 -3.48 -8.00 6.89
CA GLU A 19 -3.41 -8.55 5.54
C GLU A 19 -4.73 -9.21 5.16
N ALA A 20 -5.12 -9.06 3.91
CA ALA A 20 -6.28 -9.72 3.34
C ALA A 20 -5.90 -10.33 1.98
N ALA A 21 -6.25 -11.59 1.81
CA ALA A 21 -5.98 -12.34 0.60
C ALA A 21 -7.28 -12.99 0.08
N PRO A 22 -8.31 -12.20 -0.29
CA PRO A 22 -9.44 -12.76 -1.02
C PRO A 22 -8.95 -13.40 -2.32
N HIS A 23 -9.70 -14.37 -2.84
CA HIS A 23 -9.35 -15.13 -4.05
C HIS A 23 -9.17 -14.25 -5.30
N ALA A 24 -9.50 -12.95 -5.22
CA ALA A 24 -9.34 -11.95 -6.27
C ALA A 24 -7.98 -11.22 -6.25
N MET A 25 -7.50 -10.78 -5.08
CA MET A 25 -6.27 -9.96 -4.98
C MET A 25 -5.73 -9.92 -3.55
N ARG A 26 -4.43 -10.22 -3.39
CA ARG A 26 -3.72 -10.03 -2.12
C ARG A 26 -3.41 -8.56 -1.87
N HIS A 27 -3.85 -8.04 -0.73
CA HIS A 27 -3.64 -6.67 -0.34
C HIS A 27 -3.37 -6.54 1.16
N LEU A 28 -2.66 -5.48 1.51
CA LEU A 28 -2.26 -5.13 2.86
C LEU A 28 -2.97 -3.82 3.23
N VAL A 29 -3.66 -3.82 4.36
CA VAL A 29 -4.18 -2.60 4.97
C VAL A 29 -3.07 -2.05 5.85
N VAL A 30 -2.62 -0.84 5.54
CA VAL A 30 -1.54 -0.15 6.24
C VAL A 30 -2.13 1.03 6.99
N ASP A 31 -1.98 1.05 8.30
CA ASP A 31 -2.30 2.23 9.10
C ASP A 31 -1.22 3.29 8.90
N THR A 32 -1.65 4.46 8.43
CA THR A 32 -0.81 5.64 8.19
C THR A 32 -0.94 6.67 9.30
N GLY A 33 -1.73 6.38 10.33
CA GLY A 33 -2.05 7.29 11.43
C GLY A 33 -2.81 8.54 10.99
N VAL A 34 -2.37 9.70 11.46
CA VAL A 34 -3.04 11.00 11.23
C VAL A 34 -2.68 11.55 9.86
N TRP A 35 -3.32 11.01 8.83
CA TRP A 35 -3.39 11.65 7.51
C TRP A 35 -4.74 12.35 7.35
N VAL A 36 -4.70 13.54 6.74
CA VAL A 36 -5.90 14.40 6.52
C VAL A 36 -6.98 13.71 5.67
N PHE A 37 -6.65 12.59 5.00
CA PHE A 37 -7.51 11.94 4.02
C PHE A 37 -7.85 10.47 4.28
N GLY A 38 -7.56 9.96 5.47
CA GLY A 38 -7.88 8.58 5.85
C GLY A 38 -6.82 8.02 6.79
N ARG A 39 -7.24 7.15 7.71
CA ARG A 39 -6.31 6.54 8.69
C ARG A 39 -5.54 5.35 8.13
N SER A 40 -6.10 4.71 7.10
CA SER A 40 -5.54 3.48 6.54
C SER A 40 -5.51 3.53 5.01
N VAL A 41 -4.52 2.88 4.42
CA VAL A 41 -4.35 2.76 2.97
C VAL A 41 -4.30 1.29 2.56
N LEU A 42 -4.87 0.95 1.41
CA LEU A 42 -4.85 -0.39 0.86
C LEU A 42 -3.71 -0.51 -0.15
N VAL A 43 -2.77 -1.42 0.11
CA VAL A 43 -1.58 -1.63 -0.71
C VAL A 43 -1.65 -3.02 -1.33
N PRO A 44 -1.73 -3.14 -2.67
CA PRO A 44 -1.64 -4.44 -3.33
C PRO A 44 -0.27 -5.06 -3.14
N ALA A 45 -0.22 -6.39 -2.99
CA ALA A 45 1.04 -7.12 -2.86
C ALA A 45 1.97 -6.95 -4.08
N GLY A 46 1.44 -6.60 -5.25
CA GLY A 46 2.23 -6.35 -6.47
C GLY A 46 3.11 -5.10 -6.42
N VAL A 47 2.87 -4.17 -5.48
CA VAL A 47 3.63 -2.92 -5.32
C VAL A 47 4.80 -3.07 -4.35
N VAL A 48 4.82 -4.20 -3.63
CA VAL A 48 5.88 -4.51 -2.66
C VAL A 48 7.15 -4.87 -3.42
N THR A 49 8.19 -4.07 -3.26
CA THR A 49 9.51 -4.29 -3.90
C THR A 49 10.44 -5.11 -3.04
N GLY A 50 10.23 -5.10 -1.72
CA GLY A 50 11.04 -5.86 -0.79
C GLY A 50 10.30 -6.15 0.49
N VAL A 51 10.53 -7.33 1.05
CA VAL A 51 10.04 -7.71 2.36
C VAL A 51 11.23 -8.11 3.21
N ASP A 52 11.52 -7.30 4.22
CA ASP A 52 12.50 -7.59 5.24
C ASP A 52 11.81 -8.26 6.43
N THR A 53 11.97 -9.57 6.55
CA THR A 53 11.32 -10.36 7.60
C THR A 53 12.07 -10.29 8.94
N GLN A 54 13.38 -10.02 8.93
CA GLN A 54 14.17 -9.88 10.16
C GLN A 54 13.85 -8.60 10.92
N GLY A 55 13.87 -7.45 10.25
CA GLY A 55 13.52 -6.14 10.78
C GLY A 55 12.02 -5.83 10.71
N ARG A 56 11.20 -6.77 10.23
CA ARG A 56 9.73 -6.63 10.07
C ARG A 56 9.36 -5.37 9.29
N LYS A 57 9.98 -5.17 8.12
CA LYS A 57 9.80 -3.98 7.29
C LYS A 57 9.41 -4.39 5.87
N ILE A 58 8.45 -3.69 5.28
CA ILE A 58 8.01 -3.85 3.89
C ILE A 58 8.39 -2.59 3.14
N THR A 59 9.05 -2.74 2.00
CA THR A 59 9.43 -1.64 1.11
C THR A 59 8.51 -1.65 -0.10
N LEU A 60 7.95 -0.49 -0.43
CA LEU A 60 7.07 -0.30 -1.59
C LEU A 60 7.80 0.45 -2.71
N ALA A 61 7.38 0.21 -3.95
CA ALA A 61 7.85 0.95 -5.13
C ALA A 61 7.27 2.36 -5.27
N CYS A 62 6.39 2.77 -4.36
CA CYS A 62 5.68 4.05 -4.42
C CYS A 62 6.16 5.02 -3.34
N SER A 63 5.99 6.32 -3.55
CA SER A 63 6.26 7.34 -2.54
C SER A 63 5.07 7.54 -1.60
N ARG A 64 5.29 8.26 -0.48
CA ARG A 64 4.20 8.63 0.44
C ARG A 64 3.10 9.41 -0.28
N ALA A 65 3.47 10.32 -1.18
CA ALA A 65 2.51 11.08 -1.97
C ALA A 65 1.65 10.18 -2.87
N ASP A 66 2.23 9.17 -3.52
CA ASP A 66 1.51 8.24 -4.38
C ASP A 66 0.53 7.38 -3.58
N ALA A 67 0.95 6.90 -2.40
CA ALA A 67 0.07 6.20 -1.47
C ALA A 67 -1.07 7.11 -0.95
N LYS A 68 -0.85 8.43 -0.87
CA LYS A 68 -1.88 9.42 -0.51
C LYS A 68 -2.85 9.72 -1.65
N ALA A 69 -2.39 9.64 -2.89
CA ALA A 69 -3.19 9.81 -4.08
C ALA A 69 -3.93 8.52 -4.49
N ALA A 70 -3.60 7.38 -3.87
CA ALA A 70 -4.31 6.13 -4.05
C ALA A 70 -5.79 6.25 -3.66
N PRO A 71 -6.66 5.40 -4.24
CA PRO A 71 -8.07 5.36 -3.87
C PRO A 71 -8.21 5.19 -2.36
N ARG A 72 -9.02 6.05 -1.74
CA ARG A 72 -9.17 6.05 -0.28
C ARG A 72 -9.84 4.76 0.15
N PHE A 73 -9.32 4.17 1.22
CA PHE A 73 -9.94 3.03 1.87
C PHE A 73 -10.88 3.54 2.95
N GLN A 74 -12.19 3.50 2.71
CA GLN A 74 -13.17 4.05 3.65
C GLN A 74 -13.76 2.99 4.58
N THR A 75 -13.93 1.75 4.11
CA THR A 75 -14.61 0.71 4.89
C THR A 75 -14.10 -0.68 4.53
N ASP A 76 -14.09 -1.61 5.50
CA ASP A 76 -13.68 -3.00 5.28
C ASP A 76 -14.51 -3.70 4.17
N SER A 77 -15.75 -3.25 3.94
CA SER A 77 -16.57 -3.69 2.81
C SER A 77 -15.88 -3.50 1.45
N GLU A 78 -15.04 -2.49 1.27
CA GLU A 78 -14.30 -2.25 0.02
C GLU A 78 -13.18 -3.28 -0.20
N THR A 79 -12.68 -3.93 0.85
CA THR A 79 -11.75 -5.08 0.70
C THR A 79 -12.41 -6.30 0.05
N ARG A 80 -13.74 -6.32 0.00
CA ARG A 80 -14.56 -7.37 -0.63
C ARG A 80 -15.09 -6.94 -1.98
N ASP A 81 -14.96 -5.67 -2.32
CA ASP A 81 -15.46 -5.11 -3.58
C ASP A 81 -14.44 -5.35 -4.70
N ARG A 82 -14.86 -6.08 -5.74
CA ARG A 82 -13.97 -6.45 -6.84
C ARG A 82 -13.62 -5.27 -7.73
N GLU A 83 -14.54 -4.32 -7.93
CA GLU A 83 -14.28 -3.15 -8.77
C GLU A 83 -13.32 -2.20 -8.07
N TYR A 84 -13.49 -1.99 -6.76
CA TYR A 84 -12.56 -1.22 -5.95
C TYR A 84 -11.15 -1.83 -5.96
N LEU A 85 -11.03 -3.13 -5.66
CA LEU A 85 -9.73 -3.82 -5.69
C LEU A 85 -9.07 -3.73 -7.06
N LYS A 86 -9.85 -3.86 -8.14
CA LYS A 86 -9.34 -3.69 -9.50
C LYS A 86 -8.87 -2.26 -9.75
N ALA A 87 -9.65 -1.25 -9.36
CA ALA A 87 -9.28 0.16 -9.53
C ALA A 87 -8.02 0.53 -8.75
N VAL A 88 -7.87 0.01 -7.53
CA VAL A 88 -6.64 0.15 -6.74
C VAL A 88 -5.46 -0.51 -7.45
N GLY A 89 -5.62 -1.77 -7.90
CA GLY A 89 -4.61 -2.47 -8.69
C GLY A 89 -4.18 -1.69 -9.94
N ASP A 90 -5.15 -1.24 -10.75
CA ASP A 90 -4.93 -0.41 -11.94
C ASP A 90 -4.22 0.91 -11.60
N TYR A 91 -4.59 1.57 -10.50
CA TYR A 91 -3.93 2.81 -10.07
C TYR A 91 -2.44 2.57 -9.77
N TYR A 92 -2.14 1.52 -9.00
CA TYR A 92 -0.78 1.19 -8.63
C TYR A 92 0.05 0.63 -9.80
N ASP A 93 -0.57 -0.07 -10.75
CA ASP A 93 0.07 -0.54 -11.99
C ASP A 93 0.41 0.63 -12.92
N ARG A 94 -0.43 1.66 -12.95
CA ARG A 94 -0.19 2.91 -13.70
C ARG A 94 0.77 3.87 -13.02
N LEU A 95 1.12 3.64 -11.75
CA LEU A 95 2.18 4.44 -11.15
C LEU A 95 3.45 4.15 -11.95
N PRO A 96 4.12 5.19 -12.48
CA PRO A 96 5.36 4.97 -13.19
C PRO A 96 6.31 4.24 -12.22
N PRO A 97 7.03 3.18 -12.65
CA PRO A 97 8.20 2.75 -11.91
C PRO A 97 9.05 4.02 -11.82
N ARG A 98 9.24 4.56 -10.61
CA ARG A 98 10.08 5.75 -10.49
C ARG A 98 11.46 5.35 -10.98
N GLU A 99 11.75 5.79 -12.20
CA GLU A 99 13.08 5.91 -12.73
C GLU A 99 13.91 6.56 -11.64
N THR A 100 15.00 5.89 -11.31
CA THR A 100 16.17 6.47 -10.64
C THR A 100 16.26 7.94 -11.05
N ALA A 101 16.03 8.85 -10.10
CA ALA A 101 16.41 10.23 -10.29
C ALA A 101 17.94 10.25 -10.33
N THR A 102 18.49 9.99 -11.52
CA THR A 102 19.84 10.35 -11.89
C THR A 102 19.74 11.76 -12.43
N VAL A 103 20.19 12.75 -11.66
CA VAL A 103 21.22 13.76 -11.98
C VAL A 103 21.43 14.70 -10.80
#